data_AF-A0A0P7DL40-F1
#
_entry.id   AF-A0A0P7DL40-F1
#
_cell.length_a   1.000
_cell.length_b   1.000
_cell.length_c   1.000
_cell.angle_alpha   90.00
_cell.angle_beta   90.00
_cell.angle_gamma   90.00
#
_symmetry.space_group_name_H-M   'P 1'
#
loop_
_entity.id
_entity.type
_entity.pdbx_description
1 polymer ?
#
loop_
_entity_poly.entity_id
_entity_poly.type
_entity_poly.pdbx_seq_one_letter_code
_entity_poly.pdbx_strand_id
1 'polypeptide(L)'
;FGRIHRIGQTEVCHLWNLVANETREGAGFQKLFDKLEVEKSALAGKVFDILGEAFENTSLKDLLVEAIRYGESTEVKSRLEQVIEGALDTDHLREIIRRNALVEQHMGLDELYAVKEEMEKAEARKLQPYFIRAFFTEAFQILRGELRPREPGRYEVRHVPAAIRERDRVIGESRTPVLRKYERICFEKEHV
;
A
#
# COMPACT_ATOMS: atom_id res chain seq x y z
N PHE A 1 -5.50 -6.77 1.62
CA PHE A 1 -5.20 -6.06 2.88
C PHE A 1 -4.17 -4.95 2.71
N GLY A 2 -3.07 -5.13 1.95
CA GLY A 2 -2.00 -4.12 1.80
C GLY A 2 -2.38 -2.73 1.26
N ARG A 3 -3.61 -2.52 0.75
CA ARG A 3 -4.12 -1.17 0.43
C ARG A 3 -4.67 -0.43 1.66
N ILE A 4 -5.09 -1.17 2.68
CA ILE A 4 -5.72 -0.67 3.92
C ILE A 4 -4.72 -0.70 5.08
N HIS A 5 -3.95 -1.78 5.19
CA HIS A 5 -2.88 -1.93 6.17
C HIS A 5 -1.56 -1.45 5.57
N ARG A 6 -1.11 -0.28 6.00
CA ARG A 6 0.10 0.40 5.54
C ARG A 6 0.72 1.21 6.67
N ILE A 7 1.99 1.56 6.52
CA ILE A 7 2.70 2.44 7.47
C ILE A 7 1.91 3.74 7.65
N GLY A 8 1.67 4.14 8.91
CA GLY A 8 0.88 5.31 9.28
C GLY A 8 -0.61 5.06 9.52
N GLN A 9 -1.06 3.80 9.48
CA GLN A 9 -2.39 3.43 9.97
C GLN A 9 -2.43 3.51 11.50
N THR A 10 -3.41 4.24 12.05
CA THR A 10 -3.56 4.44 13.50
C THR A 10 -4.51 3.43 14.13
N GLU A 11 -5.43 2.88 13.34
CA GLU A 11 -6.48 1.97 13.81
C GLU A 11 -6.17 0.51 13.49
N VAL A 12 -6.64 -0.39 14.34
CA VAL A 12 -6.51 -1.83 14.10
C VAL A 12 -7.36 -2.21 12.88
N CYS A 13 -6.70 -2.78 11.87
CA CYS A 13 -7.38 -3.24 10.66
C CYS A 13 -7.88 -4.68 10.84
N HIS A 14 -9.17 -4.88 10.67
CA HIS A 14 -9.80 -6.21 10.68
C HIS A 14 -10.17 -6.63 9.26
N LEU A 15 -9.99 -7.91 8.94
CA LEU A 15 -10.42 -8.54 7.69
C LEU A 15 -11.41 -9.65 8.01
N TRP A 16 -12.65 -9.49 7.54
CA TRP A 16 -13.66 -10.53 7.61
C TRP A 16 -13.96 -11.07 6.22
N ASN A 17 -13.77 -12.36 6.04
CA ASN A 17 -14.20 -13.07 4.84
C ASN A 17 -15.53 -13.75 5.15
N LEU A 18 -16.61 -13.31 4.49
CA LEU A 18 -17.92 -13.94 4.61
C LEU A 18 -17.93 -15.19 3.74
N VAL A 19 -18.10 -16.34 4.38
CA VAL A 19 -18.11 -17.65 3.73
C VAL A 19 -19.46 -18.30 4.03
N ALA A 20 -20.18 -18.71 2.97
CA ALA A 20 -21.43 -19.42 3.14
C ALA A 20 -21.13 -20.89 3.53
N ASN A 21 -21.65 -21.33 4.67
CA ASN A 21 -21.56 -22.74 5.07
C ASN A 21 -22.42 -23.61 4.15
N GLU A 22 -22.02 -24.87 4.00
CA GLU A 22 -22.72 -25.89 3.18
C GLU A 22 -22.81 -25.56 1.68
N THR A 23 -22.03 -24.60 1.18
CA THR A 23 -21.88 -24.36 -0.26
C THR A 23 -20.56 -24.92 -0.79
N ARG A 24 -20.52 -25.14 -2.11
CA ARG A 24 -19.29 -25.55 -2.82
C ARG A 24 -18.15 -24.57 -2.59
N GLU A 25 -18.46 -23.28 -2.55
CA GLU A 25 -17.51 -22.21 -2.23
C GLU A 25 -17.02 -22.32 -0.78
N GLY A 26 -17.94 -22.57 0.16
CA GLY A 26 -17.63 -22.64 1.58
C GLY A 26 -16.64 -23.73 1.98
N ALA A 27 -16.79 -24.94 1.41
CA ALA A 27 -15.91 -26.06 1.72
C ALA A 27 -14.45 -25.81 1.30
N GLY A 28 -14.25 -25.16 0.13
CA GLY A 28 -12.91 -24.81 -0.35
C GLY A 28 -12.26 -23.72 0.52
N PHE A 29 -13.02 -22.69 0.88
CA PHE A 29 -12.54 -21.63 1.77
C PHE A 29 -12.22 -22.15 3.17
N GLN A 30 -13.07 -23.02 3.72
CA GLN A 30 -12.85 -23.60 5.05
C GLN A 30 -11.53 -24.36 5.10
N LYS A 31 -11.27 -25.25 4.14
CA LYS A 31 -10.02 -26.04 4.11
C LYS A 31 -8.76 -25.17 3.95
N LEU A 32 -8.86 -24.10 3.15
CA LEU A 32 -7.78 -23.12 3.02
C LEU A 32 -7.53 -22.40 4.36
N PHE A 33 -8.58 -21.91 5.02
CA PHE A 33 -8.45 -21.21 6.30
C PHE A 33 -7.95 -22.11 7.42
N ASP A 34 -8.38 -23.37 7.46
CA ASP A 34 -7.91 -24.34 8.44
C ASP A 34 -6.39 -24.56 8.31
N LYS A 35 -5.88 -24.72 7.08
CA LYS A 35 -4.42 -24.82 6.85
C LYS A 35 -3.70 -23.52 7.21
N LEU A 36 -4.26 -22.37 6.85
CA LEU A 36 -3.66 -21.08 7.20
C LEU A 36 -3.57 -20.85 8.71
N GLU A 37 -4.55 -21.28 9.50
CA GLU A 37 -4.48 -21.16 10.97
C GLU A 37 -3.43 -22.10 11.60
N VAL A 38 -3.24 -23.30 11.05
CA VAL A 38 -2.16 -24.21 11.46
C VAL A 38 -0.80 -23.56 11.20
N GLU A 39 -0.56 -23.08 9.98
CA GLU A 39 0.72 -22.46 9.62
C GLU A 39 0.94 -21.13 10.35
N LYS A 40 -0.11 -20.33 10.56
CA LYS A 40 -0.04 -19.08 11.33
C LYS A 40 0.41 -19.36 12.75
N SER A 41 -0.07 -20.44 13.37
CA SER A 41 0.36 -20.86 14.70
C SER A 41 1.81 -21.33 14.68
N ALA A 42 2.23 -22.11 13.66
CA ALA A 42 3.59 -22.60 13.51
C ALA A 42 4.63 -21.49 13.22
N LEU A 43 4.20 -20.39 12.58
CA LEU A 43 5.06 -19.30 12.10
C LEU A 43 4.80 -17.96 12.82
N ALA A 44 4.23 -18.01 14.03
CA ALA A 44 3.98 -16.86 14.90
C ALA A 44 3.30 -15.67 14.19
N GLY A 45 2.31 -15.95 13.33
CA GLY A 45 1.51 -14.94 12.63
C GLY A 45 2.05 -14.46 11.29
N LYS A 46 3.28 -14.85 10.89
CA LYS A 46 3.95 -14.31 9.68
C LYS A 46 3.45 -14.89 8.35
N VAL A 47 2.53 -15.85 8.36
CA VAL A 47 2.01 -16.49 7.14
C VAL A 47 1.36 -15.51 6.18
N PHE A 48 0.66 -14.51 6.70
CA PHE A 48 -0.03 -13.52 5.86
C PHE A 48 0.92 -12.58 5.13
N ASP A 49 2.15 -12.42 5.63
CA ASP A 49 3.16 -11.54 5.02
C ASP A 49 3.79 -12.18 3.78
N ILE A 50 3.79 -13.51 3.70
CA ILE A 50 4.44 -14.31 2.64
C ILE A 50 3.45 -15.05 1.74
N LEU A 51 2.17 -14.97 2.06
CA LEU A 51 1.08 -15.71 1.40
C LEU A 51 1.03 -15.43 -0.11
N GLY A 52 1.40 -14.22 -0.56
CA GLY A 52 1.45 -13.90 -1.98
C GLY A 52 2.59 -14.59 -2.74
N GLU A 53 3.69 -14.89 -2.06
CA GLU A 53 4.88 -15.52 -2.62
C GLU A 53 4.85 -17.04 -2.51
N ALA A 54 4.14 -17.58 -1.52
CA ALA A 54 3.88 -19.01 -1.36
C ALA A 54 3.17 -19.65 -2.55
N PHE A 55 2.43 -18.86 -3.34
CA PHE A 55 1.72 -19.32 -4.52
C PHE A 55 2.46 -18.92 -5.80
N GLU A 56 3.64 -19.53 -6.03
CA GLU A 56 4.41 -19.34 -7.27
C GLU A 56 3.66 -19.99 -8.46
N ASN A 57 3.44 -19.23 -9.55
CA ASN A 57 2.82 -19.64 -10.82
C ASN A 57 1.29 -19.82 -10.87
N THR A 58 0.57 -19.82 -9.76
CA THR A 58 -0.91 -19.84 -9.78
C THR A 58 -1.44 -18.94 -8.68
N SER A 59 -2.21 -17.90 -9.03
CA SER A 59 -2.71 -17.00 -8.00
C SER A 59 -3.73 -17.72 -7.10
N LEU A 60 -3.73 -17.40 -5.80
CA LEU A 60 -4.75 -17.89 -4.87
C LEU A 60 -6.17 -17.62 -5.39
N LYS A 61 -6.37 -16.51 -6.09
CA LYS A 61 -7.63 -16.18 -6.76
C LYS A 61 -8.01 -17.23 -7.81
N ASP A 62 -7.08 -17.65 -8.66
CA ASP A 62 -7.37 -18.62 -9.72
C ASP A 62 -7.67 -20.00 -9.14
N LEU A 63 -6.96 -20.41 -8.07
CA LEU A 63 -7.25 -21.64 -7.32
C LEU A 63 -8.66 -21.60 -6.71
N LEU A 64 -9.05 -20.47 -6.13
CA LEU A 64 -10.40 -20.28 -5.59
C LEU A 64 -11.46 -20.34 -6.71
N VAL A 65 -11.24 -19.67 -7.83
CA VAL A 65 -12.16 -19.72 -8.98
C VAL A 65 -12.30 -21.15 -9.53
N GLU A 66 -11.20 -21.89 -9.60
CA GLU A 66 -11.20 -23.27 -10.08
C GLU A 66 -11.92 -24.23 -9.13
N ALA A 67 -11.68 -24.08 -7.82
CA ALA A 67 -12.38 -24.81 -6.77
C ALA A 67 -13.90 -24.60 -6.84
N ILE A 68 -14.32 -23.35 -7.08
CA ILE A 68 -15.74 -22.99 -7.23
C ILE A 68 -16.33 -23.68 -8.47
N ARG A 69 -15.66 -23.55 -9.62
CA ARG A 69 -16.17 -24.07 -10.92
C ARG A 69 -16.24 -25.58 -10.96
N TYR A 70 -15.27 -26.29 -10.40
CA TYR A 70 -15.07 -27.72 -10.64
C TYR A 70 -14.98 -28.58 -9.37
N GLY A 71 -15.36 -28.05 -8.19
CA GLY A 71 -15.25 -28.73 -6.90
C GLY A 71 -16.02 -30.05 -6.70
N GLU A 72 -16.72 -30.58 -7.70
CA GLU A 72 -17.31 -31.93 -7.67
C GLU A 72 -16.46 -33.00 -8.37
N SER A 73 -15.50 -32.61 -9.21
CA SER A 73 -14.53 -33.56 -9.75
C SER A 73 -13.55 -33.95 -8.65
N THR A 74 -13.49 -35.25 -8.36
CA THR A 74 -12.54 -35.84 -7.42
C THR A 74 -11.09 -35.55 -7.84
N GLU A 75 -10.85 -35.49 -9.15
CA GLU A 75 -9.53 -35.20 -9.73
C GLU A 75 -9.14 -33.75 -9.49
N VAL A 76 -10.07 -32.80 -9.71
CA VAL A 76 -9.81 -31.37 -9.47
C VAL A 76 -9.65 -31.08 -7.98
N LYS A 77 -10.46 -31.69 -7.12
CA LYS A 77 -10.29 -31.62 -5.67
C LYS A 77 -8.90 -32.09 -5.24
N SER A 78 -8.50 -33.28 -5.66
CA SER A 78 -7.20 -33.85 -5.32
C SER A 78 -6.04 -32.96 -5.79
N ARG A 79 -6.12 -32.45 -7.02
CA ARG A 79 -5.11 -31.52 -7.55
C ARG A 79 -5.05 -30.21 -6.76
N LEU A 80 -6.20 -29.60 -6.45
CA LEU A 80 -6.24 -28.36 -5.66
C LEU A 80 -5.69 -28.57 -4.26
N GLU A 81 -5.98 -29.72 -3.64
CA GLU A 81 -5.44 -30.09 -2.35
C GLU A 81 -3.93 -30.23 -2.38
N GLN A 82 -3.38 -30.91 -3.39
CA GLN A 82 -1.94 -31.03 -3.59
C GLN A 82 -1.27 -29.66 -3.79
N VAL A 83 -1.89 -28.75 -4.56
CA VAL A 83 -1.35 -27.40 -4.78
C VAL A 83 -1.38 -26.58 -3.49
N ILE A 84 -2.49 -26.62 -2.73
CA ILE A 84 -2.59 -25.91 -1.45
C ILE A 84 -1.62 -26.50 -0.42
N GLU A 85 -1.42 -27.82 -0.42
CA GLU A 85 -0.49 -28.51 0.48
C GLU A 85 0.96 -28.18 0.18
N GLY A 86 1.37 -28.16 -1.08
CA GLY A 86 2.73 -27.75 -1.45
C GLY A 86 2.98 -26.26 -1.17
N ALA A 87 2.01 -25.40 -1.48
CA ALA A 87 2.15 -23.96 -1.28
C ALA A 87 2.16 -23.55 0.20
N LEU A 88 1.41 -24.25 1.06
CA LEU A 88 1.35 -23.99 2.50
C LEU A 88 2.19 -24.98 3.32
N ASP A 89 3.19 -25.61 2.71
CA ASP A 89 4.14 -26.46 3.43
C ASP A 89 5.00 -25.60 4.37
N THR A 90 5.12 -26.01 5.63
CA THR A 90 5.80 -25.21 6.65
C THR A 90 7.27 -24.95 6.31
N ASP A 91 7.98 -25.90 5.70
CA ASP A 91 9.39 -25.72 5.36
C ASP A 91 9.56 -24.80 4.16
N HIS A 92 8.67 -24.90 3.17
CA HIS A 92 8.59 -23.94 2.07
C HIS A 92 8.32 -22.51 2.56
N LEU A 93 7.34 -22.34 3.45
CA LEU A 93 7.02 -21.04 4.06
C LEU A 93 8.19 -20.49 4.90
N ARG A 94 8.91 -21.34 5.65
CA ARG A 94 10.14 -20.94 6.36
C ARG A 94 11.23 -20.48 5.41
N GLU A 95 11.38 -21.13 4.27
CA GLU A 95 12.37 -20.74 3.26
C GLU A 95 12.05 -19.37 2.67
N ILE A 96 10.77 -19.11 2.34
CA ILE A 96 10.31 -17.79 1.86
C ILE A 96 10.57 -16.72 2.93
N ILE A 97 10.24 -16.99 4.20
CA ILE A 97 10.54 -16.07 5.31
C ILE A 97 12.04 -15.77 5.37
N ARG A 98 12.90 -16.80 5.27
CA ARG A 98 14.37 -16.61 5.30
C ARG A 98 14.86 -15.81 4.10
N ARG A 99 14.30 -16.03 2.92
CA ARG A 99 14.64 -15.29 1.68
C ARG A 99 14.22 -13.82 1.77
N ASN A 100 13.05 -13.56 2.36
CA ASN A 100 12.46 -12.21 2.48
C ASN A 100 12.95 -11.45 3.70
N ALA A 101 13.57 -12.14 4.66
CA ALA A 101 14.29 -11.51 5.76
C ALA A 101 15.51 -10.78 5.19
N LEU A 102 15.29 -9.56 4.70
CA LEU A 102 16.34 -8.65 4.27
C LEU A 102 17.36 -8.36 5.38
N VAL A 103 16.97 -8.53 6.66
CA VAL A 103 17.86 -8.56 7.82
C VAL A 103 17.22 -9.38 8.95
N GLU A 104 17.99 -10.24 9.63
CA GLU A 104 17.60 -10.84 10.93
C GLU A 104 17.70 -9.85 12.12
N GLN A 105 18.13 -8.61 11.85
CA GLN A 105 18.30 -7.59 12.88
C GLN A 105 16.94 -7.03 13.27
N HIS A 106 16.53 -7.42 14.47
CA HIS A 106 15.65 -6.56 15.26
C HIS A 106 16.41 -5.25 15.41
N MET A 107 15.93 -4.17 14.79
CA MET A 107 16.42 -2.84 15.13
C MET A 107 16.28 -2.70 16.65
N GLY A 108 17.42 -2.61 17.34
CA GLY A 108 17.44 -2.35 18.76
C GLY A 108 16.73 -1.01 19.03
N LEU A 109 16.22 -0.83 20.25
CA LEU A 109 15.64 0.46 20.65
C LEU A 109 16.59 1.63 20.33
N ASP A 110 17.89 1.43 20.50
CA ASP A 110 18.93 2.41 20.21
C ASP A 110 19.02 2.80 18.72
N GLU A 111 18.88 1.84 17.80
CA GLU A 111 18.83 2.12 16.36
C GLU A 111 17.53 2.82 15.97
N LEU A 112 16.40 2.43 16.59
CA LEU A 112 15.12 3.13 16.42
C LEU A 112 15.21 4.59 16.89
N TYR A 113 15.88 4.86 18.01
CA TYR A 113 16.11 6.22 18.49
C TYR A 113 17.02 7.01 17.55
N ALA A 114 18.10 6.41 17.04
CA ALA A 114 18.98 7.07 16.07
C ALA A 114 18.25 7.40 14.76
N VAL A 115 17.46 6.46 14.22
CA VAL A 115 16.63 6.70 13.02
C VAL A 115 15.59 7.79 13.30
N LYS A 116 14.94 7.77 14.47
CA LYS A 116 13.97 8.79 14.86
C LYS A 116 14.62 10.18 14.98
N GLU A 117 15.81 10.27 15.57
CA GLU A 117 16.55 11.53 15.69
C GLU A 117 16.95 12.08 14.31
N GLU A 118 17.41 11.22 13.39
CA GLU A 118 17.70 11.61 12.02
C GLU A 118 16.43 12.01 11.25
N MET A 119 15.30 11.34 11.49
CA MET A 119 13.99 11.74 10.95
C MET A 119 13.55 13.11 11.50
N GLU A 120 13.72 13.36 12.80
CA GLU A 120 13.41 14.64 13.44
C GLU A 120 14.30 15.77 12.92
N LYS A 121 15.61 15.52 12.72
CA LYS A 121 16.53 16.48 12.06
C LYS A 121 16.14 16.74 10.61
N ALA A 122 15.77 15.70 9.87
CA ALA A 122 15.30 15.83 8.49
C ALA A 122 13.98 16.61 8.42
N GLU A 123 13.09 16.43 9.39
CA GLU A 123 11.82 17.13 9.51
C GLU A 123 12.01 18.60 9.92
N ALA A 124 12.95 18.88 10.82
CA ALA A 124 13.36 20.24 11.18
C ALA A 124 14.06 20.97 10.02
N ARG A 125 14.77 20.24 9.15
CA ARG A 125 15.41 20.77 7.93
C ARG A 125 14.47 20.85 6.72
N LYS A 126 13.30 20.20 6.74
CA LYS A 126 12.32 20.35 5.67
C LYS A 126 11.86 21.80 5.62
N LEU A 127 11.73 22.34 4.41
CA LEU A 127 10.96 23.57 4.20
C LEU A 127 9.58 23.34 4.79
N GLN A 128 9.28 24.00 5.92
CA GLN A 128 7.99 23.84 6.56
C GLN A 128 6.88 24.26 5.58
N PRO A 129 5.76 23.52 5.51
CA PRO A 129 4.65 23.81 4.59
C PRO A 129 4.20 25.27 4.61
N TYR A 130 4.27 25.92 5.77
CA TYR A 130 3.99 27.34 5.94
C TYR A 130 4.88 28.23 5.05
N PHE A 131 6.21 28.01 5.05
CA PHE A 131 7.13 28.82 4.25
C PHE A 131 6.93 28.61 2.76
N ILE A 132 6.66 27.36 2.33
CA ILE A 132 6.36 27.05 0.93
C ILE A 132 5.08 27.76 0.51
N ARG A 133 4.03 27.71 1.34
CA ARG A 133 2.77 28.41 1.08
C ARG A 133 2.97 29.92 1.00
N ALA A 134 3.64 30.52 1.99
CA ALA A 134 3.88 31.96 2.01
C ALA A 134 4.65 32.42 0.78
N PHE A 135 5.76 31.73 0.47
CA PHE A 135 6.54 32.00 -0.73
C PHE A 135 5.72 31.85 -2.01
N PHE A 136 4.99 30.74 -2.16
CA PHE A 136 4.18 30.50 -3.34
C PHE A 136 3.10 31.56 -3.51
N THR A 137 2.36 31.91 -2.45
CA THR A 137 1.29 32.91 -2.51
C THR A 137 1.83 34.27 -2.94
N GLU A 138 2.92 34.73 -2.32
CA GLU A 138 3.55 36.03 -2.65
C GLU A 138 4.09 36.03 -4.09
N ALA A 139 4.85 34.98 -4.48
CA ALA A 139 5.40 34.88 -5.82
C ALA A 139 4.30 34.77 -6.90
N PHE A 140 3.24 34.01 -6.61
CA PHE A 140 2.12 33.84 -7.53
C PHE A 140 1.35 35.15 -7.70
N GLN A 141 1.15 35.93 -6.63
CA GLN A 141 0.53 37.25 -6.68
C GLN A 141 1.37 38.26 -7.49
N ILE A 142 2.70 38.27 -7.32
CA ILE A 142 3.61 39.12 -8.11
C ILE A 142 3.47 38.82 -9.61
N LEU A 143 3.29 37.54 -9.96
CA LEU A 143 3.05 37.09 -11.34
C LEU A 143 1.60 37.28 -11.81
N ARG A 144 0.78 38.00 -11.05
CA ARG A 144 -0.66 38.25 -11.30
C ARG A 144 -1.52 36.97 -11.33
N GLY A 145 -1.09 35.94 -10.62
CA GLY A 145 -1.89 34.77 -10.30
C GLY A 145 -2.83 35.04 -9.14
N GLU A 146 -3.92 34.27 -9.06
CA GLU A 146 -4.88 34.34 -7.96
C GLU A 146 -5.07 32.96 -7.32
N LEU A 147 -4.81 32.87 -6.02
CA LEU A 147 -5.02 31.68 -5.21
C LEU A 147 -6.25 31.87 -4.32
N ARG A 148 -7.27 31.01 -4.47
CA ARG A 148 -8.51 31.12 -3.69
C ARG A 148 -8.66 29.99 -2.70
N PRO A 149 -9.04 30.25 -1.43
CA PRO A 149 -9.40 29.18 -0.52
C PRO A 149 -10.64 28.46 -1.03
N ARG A 150 -10.65 27.12 -0.94
CA ARG A 150 -11.78 26.29 -1.37
C ARG A 150 -12.30 25.41 -0.22
N GLU A 151 -11.41 24.65 0.39
CA GLU A 151 -11.66 23.77 1.54
C GLU A 151 -10.58 24.06 2.61
N PRO A 152 -10.76 23.69 3.88
CA PRO A 152 -9.71 23.85 4.89
C PRO A 152 -8.38 23.24 4.41
N GLY A 153 -7.35 24.07 4.33
CA GLY A 153 -6.02 23.65 3.87
C GLY A 153 -5.87 23.38 2.36
N ARG A 154 -6.91 23.64 1.56
CA ARG A 154 -6.88 23.49 0.09
C ARG A 154 -7.32 24.75 -0.64
N TYR A 155 -6.71 24.95 -1.80
CA TYR A 155 -6.88 26.15 -2.60
C TYR A 155 -7.18 25.81 -4.07
N GLU A 156 -7.84 26.73 -4.75
CA GLU A 156 -8.13 26.70 -6.17
C GLU A 156 -7.27 27.74 -6.91
N VAL A 157 -6.72 27.35 -8.05
CA VAL A 157 -6.07 28.24 -9.02
C VAL A 157 -6.89 28.23 -10.31
N ARG A 158 -7.73 29.24 -10.49
CA ARG A 158 -8.62 29.33 -11.68
C ARG A 158 -7.86 29.66 -12.96
N HIS A 159 -6.76 30.39 -12.84
CA HIS A 159 -5.92 30.76 -13.96
C HIS A 159 -4.46 30.81 -13.51
N VAL A 160 -3.62 30.03 -14.18
CA VAL A 160 -2.16 30.12 -14.05
C VAL A 160 -1.64 31.17 -15.04
N PRO A 161 -0.86 32.18 -14.65
CA PRO A 161 -0.29 33.15 -15.57
C PRO A 161 0.50 32.53 -16.74
N ALA A 162 0.44 33.16 -17.92
CA ALA A 162 1.11 32.67 -19.13
C ALA A 162 2.62 32.53 -18.95
N ALA A 163 3.26 33.48 -18.28
CA ALA A 163 4.69 33.47 -18.00
C ALA A 163 5.15 32.18 -17.29
N ILE A 164 4.35 31.64 -16.36
CA ILE A 164 4.67 30.38 -15.66
C ILE A 164 4.59 29.19 -16.62
N ARG A 165 3.52 29.12 -17.42
CA ARG A 165 3.33 28.04 -18.40
C ARG A 165 4.37 28.06 -19.52
N GLU A 166 4.78 29.25 -19.95
CA GLU A 166 5.82 29.42 -20.97
C GLU A 166 7.20 29.05 -20.42
N ARG A 167 7.49 29.43 -19.16
CA ARG A 167 8.71 29.02 -18.47
C ARG A 167 8.80 27.50 -18.36
N ASP A 168 7.72 26.84 -17.93
CA ASP A 168 7.62 25.38 -17.78
C ASP A 168 7.92 24.63 -19.10
N ARG A 169 7.52 25.17 -20.25
CA ARG A 169 7.87 24.56 -21.55
C ARG A 169 9.36 24.53 -21.85
N VAL A 170 10.15 25.40 -21.22
CA VAL A 170 11.60 25.50 -21.44
C VAL A 170 12.37 24.68 -20.41
N ILE A 171 11.87 24.58 -19.17
CA ILE A 171 12.59 23.95 -18.04
C ILE A 171 11.94 22.67 -17.52
N GLY A 172 10.76 22.29 -18.01
CA GLY A 172 9.97 21.20 -17.48
C GLY A 172 10.58 19.84 -17.76
N GLU A 173 10.93 19.12 -16.70
CA GLU A 173 11.42 17.73 -16.76
C GLU A 173 10.27 16.70 -16.65
N SER A 174 9.09 17.16 -16.19
CA SER A 174 7.91 16.32 -15.99
C SER A 174 7.16 16.05 -17.30
N ARG A 175 6.62 14.83 -17.44
CA ARG A 175 5.71 14.47 -18.54
C ARG A 175 4.39 15.25 -18.51
N THR A 176 4.02 15.82 -17.36
CA THR A 176 2.78 16.60 -17.21
C THR A 176 3.13 18.08 -17.11
N PRO A 177 2.83 18.89 -18.12
CA PRO A 177 3.13 20.32 -18.11
C PRO A 177 2.20 21.07 -17.15
N VAL A 178 2.62 22.28 -16.77
CA VAL A 178 1.81 23.18 -15.95
C VAL A 178 0.49 23.49 -16.65
N LEU A 179 -0.62 23.17 -15.97
CA LEU A 179 -1.97 23.32 -16.49
C LEU A 179 -2.42 24.78 -16.48
N ARG A 180 -3.52 25.07 -17.20
CA ARG A 180 -4.12 26.41 -17.19
C ARG A 180 -4.83 26.75 -15.88
N LYS A 181 -5.28 25.73 -15.14
CA LYS A 181 -6.01 25.83 -13.87
C LYS A 181 -5.77 24.58 -13.03
N TYR A 182 -5.90 24.71 -11.72
CA TYR A 182 -5.87 23.63 -10.75
C TYR A 182 -7.07 23.77 -9.82
N GLU A 183 -7.91 22.74 -9.76
CA GLU A 183 -9.13 22.77 -8.94
C GLU A 183 -8.85 22.66 -7.44
N ARG A 184 -7.79 21.92 -7.09
CA ARG A 184 -7.32 21.69 -5.73
C ARG A 184 -5.80 21.63 -5.69
N ILE A 185 -5.19 22.48 -4.86
CA ILE A 185 -3.80 22.40 -4.45
C ILE A 185 -3.73 22.49 -2.92
N CYS A 186 -2.69 21.92 -2.32
CA CYS A 186 -2.41 21.98 -0.88
C CYS A 186 -0.90 22.09 -0.66
N PHE A 187 -0.50 22.56 0.52
CA PHE A 187 0.90 22.70 0.91
C PHE A 187 1.27 21.73 2.04
N GLU A 188 0.29 21.39 2.87
CA GLU A 188 0.39 20.41 3.93
C GLU A 188 0.08 19.00 3.42
N LYS A 189 0.89 18.03 3.86
CA LYS A 189 0.73 16.62 3.50
C LYS A 189 -0.60 16.03 4.00
N GLU A 190 -1.09 16.53 5.13
CA GLU A 190 -2.38 16.12 5.74
C GLU A 190 -3.58 16.47 4.85
N HIS A 191 -3.40 17.43 3.95
CA HIS A 191 -4.43 17.90 3.02
C HIS A 191 -4.20 17.40 1.60
N VAL A 192 -3.37 16.37 1.38
CA VAL A 192 -3.23 15.67 0.08
C VAL A 192 -4.35 14.65 -0.05
#